data_AF-B8R0A8-F1
#
_entry.id   AF-B8R0A8-F1
#
_cell.length_a   1.000
_cell.length_b   1.000
_cell.length_c   1.000
_cell.angle_alpha   90.00
_cell.angle_beta   90.00
_cell.angle_gamma   90.00
#
_symmetry.space_group_name_H-M   'P 1'
#
loop_
_entity.id
_entity.type
_entity.pdbx_description
1 polymer ?
#
loop_
_entity_poly.entity_id
_entity_poly.type
_entity_poly.pdbx_seq_one_letter_code
_entity_poly.pdbx_strand_id
1 'polypeptide(L)'
;PHGADVTPDGKYIIGSGKLQGVTTAFNFEKIQTALKNKDFTGDEDGIPILKYESIKDAKVPVGLGPLHTLLGPKGKTYTSLFVDS
;
A
#
# COMPACT_ATOMS: atom_id res chain seq x y z
N PRO A 1 5.88 0.27 -8.15
CA PRO A 1 5.65 1.09 -6.93
C PRO A 1 6.97 1.73 -6.48
N HIS A 2 6.93 2.75 -5.63
CA HIS A 2 8.14 3.38 -5.07
C HIS A 2 8.10 3.45 -3.53
N GLY A 3 7.34 4.37 -2.96
CA GLY A 3 7.18 4.50 -1.51
C GLY A 3 6.31 3.38 -0.91
N ALA A 4 6.66 3.00 0.31
CA ALA A 4 5.95 2.06 1.17
C ALA A 4 5.91 2.65 2.59
N ASP A 5 4.90 3.49 2.83
CA ASP A 5 4.84 4.34 4.01
C ASP A 5 3.82 3.80 5.03
N VAL A 6 4.21 3.65 6.29
CA VAL A 6 3.34 3.10 7.34
C VAL A 6 2.62 4.21 8.10
N THR A 7 1.32 4.09 8.30
CA THR A 7 0.55 5.07 9.11
C THR A 7 1.00 5.08 10.57
N PRO A 8 0.93 6.22 11.30
CA PRO A 8 1.36 6.29 12.70
C PRO A 8 0.59 5.37 13.65
N ASP A 9 -0.65 5.02 13.30
CA ASP A 9 -1.46 4.06 14.05
C ASP A 9 -1.17 2.60 13.67
N GLY A 10 -0.24 2.35 12.75
CA GLY A 10 0.18 1.04 12.28
C GLY A 10 -0.86 0.28 11.46
N LYS A 11 -2.01 0.88 11.15
CA LYS A 11 -3.12 0.18 10.50
C LYS A 11 -2.90 -0.02 9.00
N TYR A 12 -2.15 0.86 8.35
CA TYR A 12 -1.99 0.82 6.90
C TYR A 12 -0.55 0.96 6.46
N ILE A 13 -0.23 0.25 5.39
CA ILE A 13 0.97 0.44 4.58
C ILE A 13 0.51 1.03 3.25
N ILE A 14 1.05 2.18 2.88
CA ILE A 14 0.65 2.93 1.70
C ILE A 14 1.69 2.71 0.60
N GLY A 15 1.31 1.95 -0.42
CA GLY A 15 2.14 1.70 -1.60
C GLY A 15 1.87 2.72 -2.71
N SER A 16 2.87 3.54 -3.03
CA SER A 16 2.76 4.60 -4.05
C SER A 16 3.13 4.05 -5.45
N GLY A 17 2.25 4.25 -6.44
CA GLY A 17 2.26 3.53 -7.71
C GLY A 17 3.40 3.85 -8.68
N LYS A 18 4.11 4.97 -8.53
CA LYS A 18 5.14 5.50 -9.45
C LYS A 18 4.64 5.61 -10.89
N LEU A 19 4.79 4.53 -11.66
CA LEU A 19 4.33 4.46 -13.06
C LEU A 19 2.81 4.37 -13.15
N GLN A 20 2.15 3.85 -12.12
CA GLN A 20 0.70 3.83 -12.02
C GLN A 20 0.21 5.04 -11.22
N GLY A 21 -0.78 5.76 -11.74
CA GLY A 21 -1.34 6.99 -11.13
C GLY A 21 -2.24 6.76 -9.91
N VAL A 22 -1.88 5.79 -9.08
CA VAL A 22 -2.67 5.33 -7.93
C VAL A 22 -1.78 5.14 -6.72
N THR A 23 -2.39 5.24 -5.54
CA THR A 23 -1.82 4.81 -4.27
C THR A 23 -2.69 3.69 -3.71
N THR A 24 -2.07 2.64 -3.17
CA THR A 24 -2.78 1.48 -2.58
C THR A 24 -2.60 1.48 -1.07
N ALA A 25 -3.70 1.40 -0.33
CA ALA A 25 -3.69 1.18 1.11
C ALA A 25 -3.82 -0.32 1.40
N PHE A 26 -2.79 -0.90 1.98
CA PHE A 26 -2.79 -2.27 2.50
C PHE A 26 -3.11 -2.23 3.99
N ASN A 27 -4.09 -3.02 4.44
CA ASN A 27 -4.49 -3.05 5.84
C ASN A 27 -3.68 -4.11 6.60
N PHE A 28 -3.01 -3.69 7.67
CA PHE A 28 -2.10 -4.56 8.42
C PHE A 28 -2.82 -5.69 9.15
N GLU A 29 -4.03 -5.46 9.66
CA GLU A 29 -4.85 -6.52 10.29
C GLU A 29 -5.26 -7.59 9.27
N LYS A 30 -5.61 -7.17 8.06
CA LYS A 30 -5.88 -8.09 6.94
C LYS A 30 -4.64 -8.90 6.56
N ILE A 31 -3.46 -8.27 6.52
CA ILE A 31 -2.17 -8.96 6.30
C ILE A 31 -1.94 -10.04 7.36
N GLN A 32 -2.10 -9.70 8.65
CA GLN A 32 -1.95 -10.65 9.75
C GLN A 32 -2.94 -11.82 9.63
N THR A 33 -4.18 -11.54 9.23
CA THR A 33 -5.21 -12.57 9.01
C THR A 33 -4.87 -13.48 7.83
N ALA A 34 -4.45 -12.90 6.70
CA ALA A 34 -4.05 -13.66 5.52
C ALA A 34 -2.83 -14.56 5.80
N LEU A 35 -1.85 -14.09 6.58
CA LEU A 35 -0.71 -14.90 7.04
C LEU A 35 -1.17 -16.09 7.90
N LYS A 36 -2.05 -15.86 8.88
CA LYS A 36 -2.59 -16.94 9.74
C LYS A 36 -3.35 -17.98 8.93
N ASN A 37 -4.11 -17.54 7.93
CA ASN A 37 -4.91 -18.41 7.06
C ASN A 37 -4.10 -19.02 5.91
N LYS A 38 -2.82 -18.67 5.77
CA LYS A 38 -1.97 -19.06 4.65
C LYS A 38 -2.59 -18.74 3.28
N ASP A 39 -3.22 -17.56 3.18
CA ASP A 39 -3.86 -17.11 1.94
C ASP A 39 -2.81 -16.56 0.97
N PHE A 40 -2.15 -17.50 0.30
CA PHE A 40 -1.04 -17.27 -0.61
C PHE A 40 -1.44 -17.57 -2.05
N THR A 41 -0.89 -16.80 -2.99
CA THR A 41 -1.07 -17.02 -4.44
C THR A 41 0.16 -17.62 -5.11
N GLY A 42 1.25 -17.77 -4.38
CA GLY A 42 2.51 -18.30 -4.90
C GLY A 42 3.64 -18.12 -3.91
N ASP A 43 4.85 -18.27 -4.42
CA ASP A 43 6.11 -18.10 -3.70
C ASP A 43 7.11 -17.42 -4.65
N GLU A 44 7.90 -16.50 -4.12
CA GLU A 44 9.00 -15.86 -4.83
C GLU A 44 10.22 -15.85 -3.91
N ASP A 45 11.32 -16.44 -4.38
CA ASP A 45 12.57 -16.61 -3.61
C ASP A 45 12.39 -17.26 -2.23
N GLY A 46 11.44 -18.20 -2.09
CA GLY A 46 11.13 -18.86 -0.82
C GLY A 46 10.28 -18.02 0.12
N ILE A 47 9.72 -16.91 -0.35
CA ILE A 47 8.82 -16.02 0.39
C ILE A 47 7.40 -16.20 -0.16
N PRO A 48 6.43 -16.67 0.66
CA PRO A 48 5.04 -16.79 0.23
C PRO A 48 4.44 -15.44 -0.15
N ILE A 49 3.84 -15.38 -1.33
CA ILE A 49 3.16 -14.17 -1.83
C ILE A 49 1.73 -14.16 -1.31
N LEU A 50 1.40 -13.17 -0.47
CA LEU A 50 0.04 -12.94 0.00
C LEU A 50 -0.90 -12.61 -1.16
N LYS A 51 -2.11 -13.18 -1.13
CA LYS A 51 -3.16 -12.85 -2.09
C LYS A 51 -3.53 -11.37 -2.00
N TYR A 52 -3.30 -10.62 -3.08
CA TYR A 52 -3.45 -9.17 -3.12
C TYR A 52 -4.82 -8.67 -2.64
N GLU A 53 -5.91 -9.29 -3.11
CA GLU A 53 -7.28 -8.92 -2.74
C GLU A 53 -7.59 -9.15 -1.25
N SER A 54 -6.85 -10.06 -0.60
CA SER A 54 -7.05 -10.38 0.81
C SER A 54 -6.41 -9.34 1.74
N ILE A 55 -5.48 -8.53 1.24
CA ILE A 55 -4.71 -7.57 2.04
C ILE A 55 -4.93 -6.10 1.65
N LYS A 56 -5.37 -5.84 0.43
CA LYS A 56 -5.75 -4.50 -0.04
C LYS A 56 -7.02 -4.03 0.67
N ASP A 57 -7.01 -2.78 1.11
CA ASP A 57 -8.21 -2.10 1.62
C ASP A 57 -8.77 -1.10 0.60
N ALA A 58 -7.88 -0.30 0.01
CA ALA A 58 -8.26 0.68 -1.00
C ALA A 58 -7.18 0.84 -2.07
N LYS A 59 -7.61 1.20 -3.27
CA LYS A 59 -6.74 1.63 -4.37
C LYS A 59 -7.31 2.94 -4.90
N VAL A 60 -6.56 4.03 -4.71
CA VAL A 60 -7.07 5.39 -4.90
C VAL A 60 -6.29 6.06 -6.04
N PRO A 61 -6.95 6.50 -7.12
CA PRO A 61 -6.32 7.36 -8.12
C PRO A 61 -5.95 8.71 -7.49
N VAL A 62 -4.72 9.14 -7.71
CA VAL A 62 -4.19 10.38 -7.10
C VAL A 62 -3.54 11.35 -8.09
N GLY A 63 -3.24 10.90 -9.32
CA GLY A 63 -2.51 11.69 -10.33
C GLY A 63 -1.28 10.96 -10.84
N LEU A 64 -0.47 11.60 -11.66
CA LEU A 64 0.70 11.01 -12.31
C LEU A 64 1.94 11.07 -11.41
N GLY A 65 2.68 9.96 -11.37
CA GLY A 65 3.94 9.87 -10.64
C GLY A 65 3.84 9.83 -9.10
N PRO A 66 2.89 9.11 -8.46
CA PRO A 66 2.86 9.04 -7.01
C PRO A 66 4.10 8.34 -6.45
N LEU A 67 4.91 9.03 -5.63
CA LEU A 67 6.19 8.50 -5.14
C LEU A 67 6.20 8.12 -3.67
N HIS A 68 5.91 9.04 -2.76
CA HIS A 68 5.91 8.82 -1.31
C HIS A 68 4.67 9.44 -0.69
N THR A 69 4.15 8.82 0.36
CA THR A 69 2.97 9.29 1.09
C THR A 69 3.33 9.64 2.53
N LEU A 70 3.25 10.93 2.85
CA LEU A 70 3.39 11.45 4.19
C LEU A 70 2.04 11.48 4.91
N LEU A 71 2.11 11.46 6.24
CA LEU A 71 0.95 11.39 7.10
C LEU A 71 0.80 12.72 7.81
N GLY A 72 -0.38 13.33 7.67
CA GLY A 72 -0.68 14.60 8.31
C GLY A 72 -1.86 14.49 9.28
N PRO A 73 -2.32 15.65 9.78
CA PRO A 73 -3.28 15.69 10.86
C PRO A 73 -4.65 15.15 10.44
N LYS A 74 -5.42 14.66 11.42
CA LYS A 74 -6.81 14.22 11.26
C LYS A 74 -6.99 13.06 10.26
N GLY A 75 -6.02 12.15 10.19
CA GLY A 75 -6.09 10.97 9.32
C GLY A 75 -5.96 11.27 7.83
N LYS A 76 -5.47 12.47 7.46
CA LYS A 76 -5.17 12.80 6.07
C LYS A 76 -3.77 12.35 5.68
N THR A 77 -3.63 11.91 4.44
CA THR A 77 -2.36 11.56 3.81
C THR A 77 -2.04 12.53 2.68
N TYR A 78 -0.75 12.72 2.44
CA TYR A 78 -0.21 13.65 1.44
C TYR A 78 0.76 12.87 0.56
N THR A 79 0.37 12.61 -0.69
CA THR A 79 1.21 11.87 -1.64
C THR A 79 1.86 12.84 -2.60
N SER A 80 3.17 12.73 -2.79
CA SER A 80 3.89 13.49 -3.81
C SER A 80 3.60 12.94 -5.21
N LEU A 81 3.38 13.83 -6.17
CA LEU A 81 3.07 13.48 -7.57
C LEU A 81 4.19 14.00 -8.48
N PHE A 82 5.24 13.20 -8.64
CA PHE A 82 6.47 13.63 -9.31
C PHE A 82 6.27 14.12 -10.75
N VAL A 83 5.27 13.59 -11.46
CA VAL A 83 4.99 14.01 -12.85
C VAL A 83 4.06 15.21 -12.87
N ASP A 84 3.12 15.30 -11.93
CA ASP A 84 2.16 16.42 -11.85
C ASP A 84 2.71 17.66 -11.10
N SER A 85 3.89 17.57 -10.47
CA SER A 85 4.62 18.61 -9.70
C SER A 85 4.21 18.76 -8.24
#